data_AF-A0A355S0H8-F1
#
_entry.id   AF-A0A355S0H8-F1
#
_cell.length_a   1.000
_cell.length_b   1.000
_cell.length_c   1.000
_cell.angle_alpha   90.00
_cell.angle_beta   90.00
_cell.angle_gamma   90.00
#
_symmetry.space_group_name_H-M   'P 1'
#
loop_
_entity.id
_entity.type
_entity.pdbx_description
1 polymer ?
#
loop_
_entity_poly.entity_id
_entity_poly.type
_entity_poly.pdbx_seq_one_letter_code
_entity_poly.pdbx_strand_id
1 'polypeptide(L)' 'EKPVETIKGIGPKTSLLFNRINIFTIKDLIEHFPRAYEDRNVTKPIYSLKDG' A
#
# COMPACT_ATOMS: atom_id res chain seq x y z
N GLU A 1 11.90 8.67 -16.08
CA GLU A 1 11.57 7.95 -14.82
C GLU A 1 11.17 6.52 -15.14
N LYS A 2 11.39 5.56 -14.24
CA LYS A 2 11.04 4.15 -14.50
C LYS A 2 9.55 3.93 -14.24
N PRO A 3 8.82 3.22 -15.11
CA PRO A 3 7.41 2.91 -14.87
C PRO A 3 7.24 1.92 -13.70
N VAL A 4 6.09 1.93 -13.04
CA VAL A 4 5.78 1.02 -11.92
C VAL A 4 5.89 -0.46 -12.30
N GLU A 5 5.64 -0.80 -13.56
CA GLU A 5 5.69 -2.16 -14.11
C GLU A 5 7.10 -2.78 -14.08
N THR A 6 8.14 -1.95 -13.93
CA THR A 6 9.52 -2.42 -13.82
C THR A 6 9.79 -3.15 -12.49
N ILE A 7 8.92 -2.97 -11.49
CA ILE A 7 9.06 -3.59 -10.18
C ILE A 7 8.56 -5.04 -10.25
N LYS A 8 9.40 -5.98 -9.82
CA LYS A 8 9.03 -7.40 -9.72
C LYS A 8 7.78 -7.55 -8.84
N GLY A 9 6.73 -8.17 -9.38
CA GLY A 9 5.45 -8.37 -8.70
C GLY A 9 4.35 -7.41 -9.12
N ILE A 10 4.67 -6.34 -9.86
CA ILE A 10 3.67 -5.47 -10.50
C ILE A 10 3.39 -5.99 -11.91
N GLY A 11 2.24 -6.65 -12.09
CA GLY A 11 1.74 -7.06 -13.40
C GLY A 11 0.83 -5.99 -14.03
N PRO A 12 0.36 -6.22 -15.27
CA PRO A 12 -0.45 -5.24 -16.03
C PRO A 12 -1.79 -4.89 -15.36
N LYS A 13 -2.38 -5.83 -14.61
CA LYS A 13 -3.61 -5.56 -13.83
C LYS A 13 -3.33 -4.61 -12.68
N THR A 14 -2.22 -4.81 -11.98
CA THR A 14 -1.83 -4.01 -10.83
C THR A 14 -1.38 -2.62 -11.25
N SER A 15 -0.66 -2.48 -12.37
CA SER A 15 -0.29 -1.16 -12.92
C SER A 15 -1.53 -0.32 -13.28
N LEU A 16 -2.57 -0.95 -13.84
CA LEU A 16 -3.83 -0.26 -14.10
C LEU A 16 -4.52 0.25 -12.81
N LEU A 17 -4.39 -0.47 -11.69
CA LEU A 17 -4.91 -0.02 -10.40
C LEU A 17 -4.11 1.17 -9.86
N PHE A 18 -2.77 1.15 -9.99
CA PHE A 18 -1.93 2.29 -9.63
C PHE A 18 -2.26 3.54 -10.46
N ASN A 19 -2.51 3.37 -11.76
CA ASN A 19 -2.91 4.47 -12.64
C ASN A 19 -4.22 5.14 -12.20
N ARG A 20 -5.17 4.38 -11.62
CA ARG A 20 -6.44 4.94 -11.10
C ARG A 20 -6.25 5.86 -9.90
N ILE A 21 -5.16 5.69 -9.15
CA ILE A 21 -4.78 6.55 -8.02
C ILE A 21 -3.66 7.53 -8.39
N ASN A 22 -3.45 7.76 -9.69
CA ASN A 22 -2.45 8.68 -10.27
C ASN A 22 -0.99 8.32 -9.96
N ILE A 23 -0.67 7.03 -9.84
CA ILE A 23 0.70 6.53 -9.64
C ILE A 23 1.16 5.86 -10.94
N PHE A 24 2.15 6.44 -11.61
CA PHE A 24 2.64 5.95 -12.92
C PHE A 24 4.12 5.56 -12.88
N THR A 25 4.89 6.19 -12.00
CA THR A 25 6.34 5.98 -11.87
C THR A 25 6.72 5.40 -10.50
N ILE A 26 7.94 4.87 -10.41
CA ILE A 26 8.52 4.43 -9.13
C ILE A 26 8.60 5.59 -8.13
N LYS A 27 8.84 6.81 -8.60
CA LYS A 27 8.93 7.99 -7.74
C LYS A 27 7.58 8.29 -7.09
N ASP A 28 6.51 8.29 -7.87
CA ASP A 28 5.13 8.49 -7.38
C ASP A 28 4.79 7.46 -6.29
N LEU A 29 5.24 6.21 -6.46
CA LEU A 29 4.99 5.14 -5.50
C LEU A 29 5.72 5.38 -4.16
N ILE A 30 6.94 5.93 -4.18
CA ILE A 30 7.71 6.23 -2.97
C ILE A 30 7.16 7.46 -2.25
N GLU A 31 6.70 8.45 -3.01
CA GLU A 31 6.11 9.69 -2.48
C GLU A 31 4.66 9.50 -2.03
N HIS A 32 4.02 8.37 -2.35
CA HIS A 32 2.68 8.03 -1.91
C HIS A 32 2.65 7.45 -0.48
N PHE A 33 2.68 8.34 0.51
CA PHE A 33 2.66 7.96 1.91
C PHE A 33 1.29 7.39 2.36
N PRO A 34 1.28 6.41 3.29
CA PRO A 34 0.05 5.93 3.92
C PRO A 34 -0.72 7.06 4.61
N ARG A 35 -2.06 7.01 4.53
CA ARG A 35 -2.93 7.95 5.24
C ARG A 35 -2.79 7.86 6.77
N ALA A 36 -2.61 6.65 7.29
CA ALA A 36 -2.35 6.38 8.69
C ALA A 36 -1.58 5.07 8.80
N TYR A 37 -0.72 4.97 9.82
CA TYR A 37 -0.05 3.73 10.19
C TYR A 37 -0.83 3.05 11.32
N GLU A 38 -1.11 1.77 11.15
CA GLU A 38 -1.65 0.95 12.23
C GLU A 38 -0.48 0.41 13.07
N ASP A 39 -0.44 0.78 14.36
CA ASP A 39 0.54 0.23 15.28
C ASP A 39 0.09 -1.15 15.78
N ARG A 40 0.90 -2.17 15.45
CA ARG A 40 0.65 -3.57 15.83
C ARG A 40 1.57 -4.07 16.95
N ASN A 41 2.35 -3.18 17.57
CA ASN A 41 3.24 -3.56 18.67
C ASN A 41 2.45 -3.92 19.94
N VAL A 42 1.26 -3.36 20.12
CA VAL A 42 0.42 -3.60 21.30
C VAL A 42 -0.51 -4.77 21.03
N THR A 43 -0.17 -5.94 21.54
CA THR A 43 -1.06 -7.11 21.53
C THR A 43 -2.15 -6.94 22.58
N LYS A 44 -3.41 -7.13 22.18
CA LYS A 44 -4.56 -7.12 23.10
C LYS A 44 -4.84 -8.55 23.54
N PRO A 45 -5.05 -8.82 24.84
CA PRO A 45 -5.45 -10.14 25.28
C PRO A 45 -6.86 -10.46 24.75
N ILE A 46 -7.10 -11.75 24.45
CA ILE A 46 -8.31 -12.22 23.74
C ILE A 46 -9.60 -11.79 24.46
N TYR A 47 -9.61 -11.80 25.80
CA TYR A 47 -10.78 -11.40 26.59
C TYR A 47 -11.11 -9.90 26.52
N SER A 48 -10.17 -9.06 26.09
CA SER A 48 -10.33 -7.60 26.01
C SER A 48 -10.81 -7.10 24.64
N LEU A 49 -11.05 -8.03 23.72
CA LEU A 49 -11.54 -7.72 22.37
C LEU A 49 -13.00 -7.28 22.45
N LYS A 50 -13.36 -6.25 21.68
CA LYS A 50 -14.74 -5.80 21.49
C LYS A 50 -15.25 -6.33 20.16
N ASP A 51 -16.54 -6.67 20.11
CA ASP A 51 -17.21 -7.01 18.85
C ASP A 51 -17.27 -5.78 17.94
N GLY A 52 -17.08 -6.01 16.65
CA GLY A 52 -16.87 -4.98 15.63
C GLY A 52 -18.14 -4.53 14.94
#